data_AF-A0A950H164-F1
#
_entry.id   AF-A0A950H164-F1
#
_cell.length_a   1.000
_cell.length_b   1.000
_cell.length_c   1.000
_cell.angle_alpha   90.00
_cell.angle_beta   90.00
_cell.angle_gamma   90.00
#
_symmetry.space_group_name_H-M   'P 1'
#
loop_
_entity.id
_entity.type
_entity.pdbx_description
1 polymer ?
#
loop_
_entity_poly.entity_id
_entity_poly.type
_entity_poly.pdbx_seq_one_letter_code
_entity_poly.pdbx_strand_id
1 'polypeptide(L)'
;MPPAAAASLVRWDDGTRFGVDVAVTTRHGGVSPPPYATLNLGLHVGDEPANVAANRARAATAFGVDLGSMVFARQVHGARAVQVGPADRGRGVATEDDAIPDA
;
A
#
# COMPACT_ATOMS: atom_id res chain seq x y z
N MET A 1 -18.10 16.01 -12.30
CA MET A 1 -17.43 15.49 -11.09
C MET A 1 -16.08 16.14 -10.98
N PRO A 2 -15.65 16.66 -9.81
CA PRO A 2 -14.26 17.05 -9.62
C PRO A 2 -13.36 15.81 -9.78
N PRO A 3 -12.09 15.97 -10.24
CA PRO A 3 -11.15 14.86 -10.28
C PRO A 3 -11.02 14.28 -8.87
N ALA A 4 -10.93 12.95 -8.76
CA ALA A 4 -10.67 12.32 -7.47
C ALA A 4 -9.36 12.89 -6.91
N ALA A 5 -9.38 13.33 -5.65
CA ALA A 5 -8.18 13.82 -4.98
C ALA A 5 -7.08 12.75 -5.05
N ALA A 6 -5.85 13.15 -5.38
CA ALA A 6 -4.71 12.24 -5.41
C ALA A 6 -4.45 11.67 -4.00
N ALA A 7 -3.92 10.44 -3.94
CA ALA A 7 -3.46 9.86 -2.69
C ALA A 7 -2.36 10.76 -2.09
N SER A 8 -2.53 11.11 -0.81
CA SER A 8 -1.61 12.00 -0.11
C SER A 8 -0.60 11.20 0.72
N LEU A 9 0.68 11.55 0.58
CA LEU A 9 1.80 10.96 1.30
C LEU A 9 2.48 12.01 2.19
N VAL A 10 2.91 11.60 3.37
CA VAL A 10 3.91 12.30 4.17
C VAL A 10 5.28 11.72 3.82
N ARG A 11 6.21 12.55 3.35
CA ARG A 11 7.55 12.12 2.87
C ARG A 11 8.65 12.57 3.83
N TRP A 12 9.73 11.81 3.88
CA TRP A 12 10.95 12.15 4.61
C TRP A 12 12.11 12.35 3.62
N ASP A 13 12.51 13.61 3.44
CA ASP A 13 13.50 13.97 2.42
C ASP A 13 14.92 13.47 2.78
N ASP A 14 15.22 13.27 4.06
CA ASP A 14 16.51 12.75 4.53
C ASP A 14 16.85 11.36 3.98
N GLY A 15 15.87 10.57 3.55
CA GLY A 15 16.12 9.26 2.93
C GLY A 15 16.84 9.37 1.59
N THR A 16 16.58 10.45 0.84
CA THR A 16 17.12 10.65 -0.51
C THR A 16 18.64 10.73 -0.53
N ARG A 17 19.27 11.18 0.57
CA ARG A 17 20.74 11.18 0.73
C ARG A 17 21.37 9.79 0.70
N PHE A 18 20.56 8.74 0.93
CA PHE A 18 20.96 7.34 0.87
C PHE A 18 20.41 6.62 -0.36
N GLY A 19 19.76 7.33 -1.30
CA GLY A 19 19.09 6.74 -2.45
C GLY A 19 17.85 5.93 -2.10
N VAL A 20 17.15 6.29 -1.01
CA VAL A 20 15.93 5.61 -0.55
C VAL A 20 14.79 6.61 -0.39
N ASP A 21 13.63 6.30 -0.96
CA ASP A 21 12.40 7.05 -0.70
C ASP A 21 11.66 6.46 0.50
N VAL A 22 11.27 7.33 1.45
CA VAL A 22 10.49 6.95 2.63
C VAL A 22 9.23 7.82 2.69
N ALA A 23 8.06 7.19 2.74
CA ALA A 23 6.81 7.90 2.92
C ALA A 23 5.76 7.05 3.64
N VAL A 24 4.75 7.72 4.18
CA VAL A 24 3.57 7.12 4.82
C VAL A 24 2.32 7.70 4.17
N THR A 25 1.37 6.84 3.79
CA THR A 25 0.08 7.26 3.25
C THR A 25 -0.80 7.89 4.33
N THR A 26 -1.56 8.91 3.97
CA THR A 26 -2.71 9.38 4.78
C THR A 26 -3.96 8.59 4.42
N ARG A 27 -5.09 8.84 5.12
CA ARG A 27 -6.40 8.26 4.75
C ARG A 27 -7.07 8.92 3.54
N HIS A 28 -6.46 9.94 2.93
CA HIS A 28 -7.09 10.77 1.91
C HIS A 28 -6.67 10.38 0.48
N GLY A 29 -7.59 10.57 -0.47
CA GLY A 29 -7.34 10.38 -1.90
C GLY A 29 -7.68 9.00 -2.45
N GLY A 30 -8.42 8.17 -1.71
CA GLY A 30 -8.90 6.88 -2.20
C GLY A 30 -10.35 6.89 -2.67
N VAL A 31 -10.96 5.71 -2.77
CA VAL A 31 -12.32 5.47 -3.26
C VAL A 31 -13.24 4.78 -2.26
N SER A 32 -12.69 4.27 -1.15
CA SER A 32 -13.49 3.51 -0.19
C SER A 32 -14.56 4.38 0.48
N PRO A 33 -15.77 3.85 0.73
CA PRO A 33 -16.80 4.53 1.51
C PRO A 33 -16.51 4.42 3.03
N PRO A 34 -17.26 5.14 3.89
CA PRO A 34 -17.26 4.86 5.32
C PRO A 34 -17.58 3.39 5.61
N PRO A 35 -16.95 2.77 6.63
CA PRO A 35 -16.03 3.36 7.60
C PRO A 35 -14.58 3.52 7.10
N TYR A 36 -14.25 3.02 5.91
CA TYR A 36 -12.90 2.95 5.34
C TYR A 36 -12.47 4.20 4.56
N ALA A 37 -13.28 5.27 4.62
CA ALA A 37 -13.09 6.44 3.79
C ALA A 37 -11.72 7.13 4.02
N THR A 38 -10.94 7.46 3.00
CA THR A 38 -11.13 7.11 1.57
C THR A 38 -10.04 6.19 1.02
N LEU A 39 -8.81 6.24 1.54
CA LEU A 39 -7.66 5.46 1.05
C LEU A 39 -7.34 4.26 1.98
N ASN A 40 -8.25 3.29 2.06
CA ASN A 40 -7.97 2.05 2.75
C ASN A 40 -7.11 1.10 1.88
N LEU A 41 -6.02 0.58 2.45
CA LEU A 41 -5.09 -0.35 1.80
C LEU A 41 -5.15 -1.78 2.38
N GLY A 42 -5.97 -2.00 3.41
CA GLY A 42 -6.11 -3.29 4.09
C GLY A 42 -7.15 -4.19 3.42
N LEU A 43 -6.74 -5.41 3.05
CA LEU A 43 -7.62 -6.43 2.44
C LEU A 43 -8.40 -7.25 3.48
N HIS A 44 -8.04 -7.16 4.77
CA HIS A 44 -8.55 -8.04 5.83
C HIS A 44 -9.58 -7.38 6.77
N VAL A 45 -9.94 -6.12 6.52
CA VAL A 45 -10.75 -5.30 7.45
C VAL A 45 -12.23 -5.24 7.06
N GLY A 46 -12.64 -5.90 5.97
CA GLY A 46 -14.03 -5.95 5.50
C GLY A 46 -14.44 -4.82 4.55
N ASP A 47 -13.48 -4.13 3.92
CA ASP A 47 -13.75 -3.26 2.76
C ASP A 47 -13.87 -4.09 1.48
N GLU A 48 -14.48 -3.50 0.45
CA GLU A 48 -14.57 -4.14 -0.86
C GLU A 48 -13.18 -4.31 -1.48
N PRO A 49 -12.77 -5.53 -1.87
CA PRO A 49 -11.45 -5.77 -2.45
C PRO A 49 -11.14 -4.90 -3.67
N ALA A 50 -12.14 -4.57 -4.48
CA ALA A 50 -12.01 -3.67 -5.62
C ALA A 50 -11.63 -2.24 -5.20
N ASN A 51 -12.18 -1.73 -4.08
CA ASN A 51 -11.80 -0.42 -3.55
C ASN A 51 -10.35 -0.44 -3.07
N VAL A 52 -9.95 -1.49 -2.36
CA VAL A 52 -8.58 -1.64 -1.85
C VAL A 52 -7.58 -1.75 -3.00
N ALA A 53 -7.90 -2.50 -4.06
CA ALA A 53 -7.07 -2.60 -5.26
C ALA A 53 -6.90 -1.22 -5.94
N ALA A 54 -7.99 -0.47 -6.09
CA ALA A 54 -7.93 0.89 -6.64
C ALA A 54 -7.11 1.84 -5.76
N ASN A 55 -7.25 1.75 -4.43
CA ASN A 55 -6.49 2.57 -3.48
C ASN A 55 -5.00 2.24 -3.51
N ARG A 56 -4.63 0.97 -3.63
CA ARG A 56 -3.23 0.54 -3.77
C ARG A 56 -2.60 1.04 -5.07
N ALA A 57 -3.34 1.00 -6.19
CA ALA A 57 -2.89 1.60 -7.45
C ALA A 57 -2.65 3.12 -7.33
N ARG A 58 -3.53 3.82 -6.60
CA ARG A 58 -3.36 5.26 -6.32
C ARG A 58 -2.16 5.53 -5.42
N ALA A 59 -1.96 4.70 -4.38
CA ALA A 59 -0.79 4.80 -3.51
C ALA A 59 0.50 4.60 -4.32
N ALA A 60 0.59 3.54 -5.12
CA ALA A 60 1.76 3.26 -5.99
C ALA A 60 2.05 4.45 -6.93
N THR A 61 1.02 5.02 -7.54
CA THR A 61 1.14 6.23 -8.37
C THR A 61 1.69 7.42 -7.57
N ALA A 62 1.20 7.66 -6.35
CA ALA A 62 1.70 8.74 -5.49
C ALA A 62 3.15 8.52 -5.01
N PHE A 63 3.57 7.25 -4.86
CA PHE A 63 4.96 6.88 -4.61
C PHE A 63 5.84 7.02 -5.86
N GLY A 64 5.26 7.00 -7.06
CA GLY A 64 5.99 7.03 -8.33
C GLY A 64 6.50 5.66 -8.76
N VAL A 65 5.86 4.59 -8.32
CA VAL A 65 6.27 3.19 -8.57
C VAL A 65 5.18 2.40 -9.27
N ASP A 66 5.57 1.31 -9.93
CA ASP A 66 4.63 0.32 -10.44
C ASP A 66 4.01 -0.46 -9.27
N LEU A 67 2.69 -0.66 -9.27
CA LEU A 67 2.01 -1.40 -8.19
C LEU A 67 2.54 -2.84 -8.07
N GLY A 68 2.82 -3.49 -9.19
CA GLY A 68 3.42 -4.83 -9.23
C GLY A 68 4.88 -4.87 -8.75
N SER A 69 5.50 -3.73 -8.45
CA SER A 69 6.81 -3.68 -7.77
C SER A 69 6.69 -3.67 -6.23
N MET A 70 5.49 -3.46 -5.69
CA MET A 70 5.25 -3.46 -4.24
C MET A 70 5.13 -4.88 -3.69
N VAL A 71 5.42 -5.03 -2.40
CA VAL A 71 5.30 -6.28 -1.65
C VAL A 71 4.57 -5.99 -0.35
N PHE A 72 3.53 -6.77 -0.05
CA PHE A 72 2.75 -6.66 1.19
C PHE A 72 2.96 -7.90 2.06
N ALA A 73 2.88 -7.72 3.38
CA ALA A 73 2.95 -8.79 4.36
C ALA A 73 1.58 -9.06 5.00
N ARG A 74 1.33 -10.32 5.37
CA ARG A 74 0.24 -10.70 6.27
C ARG A 74 0.74 -10.58 7.71
N GLN A 75 0.38 -9.46 8.33
CA GLN A 75 0.86 -9.10 9.65
C GLN A 75 0.17 -9.90 10.76
N VAL A 76 0.95 -10.62 11.56
CA VAL A 76 0.43 -11.48 12.65
C VAL A 76 0.74 -10.94 14.05
N HIS A 77 1.15 -9.66 14.14
CA HIS A 77 1.61 -9.04 15.38
C HIS A 77 2.78 -9.78 16.06
N GLY A 78 3.64 -10.41 15.24
CA GLY A 78 4.87 -11.05 15.68
C GLY A 78 6.09 -10.13 15.62
N ALA A 79 7.28 -10.73 15.73
CA ALA A 79 8.57 -10.03 15.63
C ALA A 79 9.48 -10.60 14.54
N ARG A 80 8.92 -11.37 13.60
CA ARG A 80 9.67 -12.00 12.51
C ARG A 80 9.89 -10.98 11.39
N ALA A 81 11.13 -10.88 10.92
CA ALA A 81 11.47 -10.14 9.71
C ALA A 81 11.74 -11.11 8.55
N VAL A 82 11.29 -10.76 7.35
CA VAL A 82 11.53 -11.53 6.13
C VAL A 82 12.26 -10.66 5.13
N GLN A 83 13.35 -11.19 4.57
CA GLN A 83 14.05 -10.55 3.46
C GLN A 83 13.25 -10.79 2.18
N VAL A 84 12.94 -9.73 1.45
CA VAL A 84 12.24 -9.77 0.15
C VAL A 84 13.17 -9.33 -0.97
N GLY A 85 12.93 -9.83 -2.17
CA GLY A 85 13.73 -9.52 -3.34
C GLY A 85 12.91 -9.37 -4.63
N PRO A 86 13.57 -9.29 -5.79
CA PRO A 86 12.89 -9.15 -7.08
C PRO A 86 11.84 -10.24 -7.37
N ALA A 87 12.01 -11.45 -6.83
CA ALA A 87 11.08 -12.56 -6.99
C ALA A 87 9.76 -12.39 -6.22
N ASP A 88 9.73 -11.50 -5.22
CA ASP A 88 8.53 -11.25 -4.40
C ASP A 88 7.69 -10.08 -4.92
N ARG A 89 8.11 -9.42 -6.00
CA ARG A 89 7.40 -8.29 -6.59
C ARG A 89 5.95 -8.67 -6.92
N GLY A 90 5.02 -7.85 -6.46
CA GLY A 90 3.58 -8.02 -6.67
C GLY A 90 2.90 -8.85 -5.59
N ARG A 91 3.68 -9.49 -4.71
CA ARG A 91 3.11 -10.36 -3.69
C ARG A 91 2.20 -9.60 -2.73
N GLY A 92 1.01 -10.16 -2.56
CA GLY A 92 0.00 -9.64 -1.68
C GLY A 92 -0.68 -8.38 -2.18
N VAL A 93 -0.45 -7.93 -3.43
CA VAL A 93 -1.08 -6.74 -4.03
C VAL A 93 -2.59 -6.92 -4.17
N ALA A 94 -3.04 -8.08 -4.66
CA ALA A 94 -4.44 -8.36 -4.97
C ALA A 94 -5.19 -9.11 -3.86
N THR A 95 -4.52 -10.06 -3.21
CA THR A 95 -5.11 -10.90 -2.16
C THR A 95 -4.21 -10.95 -0.93
N GLU A 96 -4.79 -11.24 0.23
CA GLU A 96 -4.01 -11.46 1.45
C GLU A 96 -3.25 -12.79 1.42
N ASP A 97 -3.84 -13.83 0.81
CA ASP A 97 -3.24 -15.17 0.72
C ASP A 97 -1.89 -15.21 -0.01
N ASP A 98 -1.65 -14.26 -0.92
CA ASP A 98 -0.40 -14.14 -1.68
C ASP A 98 0.66 -13.27 -0.97
N ALA A 99 0.30 -12.58 0.10
CA ALA A 99 1.21 -11.73 0.87
C ALA A 99 2.34 -12.55 1.53
N ILE A 100 3.42 -11.87 1.91
CA ILE A 100 4.49 -12.51 2.70
C ILE A 100 3.88 -13.04 4.01
N PRO A 101 3.93 -14.36 4.28
CA PRO A 101 3.26 -14.92 5.45
C PRO A 101 4.04 -14.66 6.73
N ASP A 102 3.28 -14.47 7.82
CA ASP A 102 3.77 -14.44 9.20
C ASP A 102 4.94 -13.45 9.43
N ALA A 103 4.87 -12.30 8.77
CA ALA A 103 5.84 -11.20 8.85
C ALA A 103 5.29 -10.00 9.64
#